data_AF-W2LW58-F1
#
_entry.id   AF-W2LW58-F1
#
_cell.length_a   1.000
_cell.length_b   1.000
_cell.length_c   1.000
_cell.angle_alpha   90.00
_cell.angle_beta   90.00
_cell.angle_gamma   90.00
#
_symmetry.space_group_name_H-M   'P 1'
#
loop_
_entity.id
_entity.type
_entity.pdbx_description
1 polymer ?
#
loop_
_entity_poly.entity_id
_entity_poly.type
_entity_poly.pdbx_seq_one_letter_code
_entity_poly.pdbx_strand_id
1 'polypeptide(L)'
;MELVARVLAHSLPVLVVILVGYWMGSGLTAYAVTDGVVTAKDTSGFSWSHGDARVFNWHPLLMSFGFVFCSMQAALAYISLPFIHAVNKRIHLSLHALGFLSAVLGAVAVFRFHNEHSITNLYSLHSWLGLSVLILFSAHWLGSFIVFFYPGAEKNVRASIAPYHIGIGLSIIGLVVATIEAGILEKLAFNGSCNVNGELNGKTVKGYMASDCVLGNVIGLLVALSLVALVVTIWHAKHQEPAKQDKAQFSIGLTVHHSLH
;
A
#
# COMPACT_ATOMS: atom_id res chain seq x y z
N MET A 1 18.87 -0.03 -15.96
CA MET A 1 17.43 0.25 -15.74
C MET A 1 16.72 -0.87 -14.99
N GLU A 2 16.87 -2.15 -15.40
CA GLU A 2 16.22 -3.29 -14.74
C GLU A 2 16.52 -3.42 -13.23
N LEU A 3 17.81 -3.37 -12.84
CA LEU A 3 18.20 -3.45 -11.43
C LEU A 3 17.60 -2.31 -10.60
N VAL A 4 17.63 -1.08 -11.15
CA VAL A 4 17.07 0.11 -10.49
C VAL A 4 15.56 -0.05 -10.28
N ALA A 5 14.82 -0.47 -11.30
CA ALA A 5 13.37 -0.69 -11.18
C ALA A 5 13.05 -1.75 -10.12
N ARG A 6 13.78 -2.87 -10.10
CA ARG A 6 13.61 -3.92 -9.07
C ARG A 6 13.90 -3.40 -7.66
N VAL A 7 15.02 -2.69 -7.48
CA VAL A 7 15.37 -2.10 -6.17
C VAL A 7 14.25 -1.16 -5.71
N LEU A 8 13.77 -0.28 -6.57
CA LEU A 8 12.69 0.67 -6.26
C LEU A 8 11.37 -0.05 -5.93
N ALA A 9 11.00 -1.08 -6.69
CA ALA A 9 9.76 -1.83 -6.47
C ALA A 9 9.73 -2.57 -5.12
N HIS A 10 10.91 -2.88 -4.55
CA HIS A 10 11.03 -3.45 -3.21
C HIS A 10 11.18 -2.37 -2.12
N SER A 11 11.97 -1.32 -2.36
CA SER A 11 12.32 -0.34 -1.33
C SER A 11 11.27 0.75 -1.11
N LEU A 12 10.59 1.22 -2.16
CA LEU A 12 9.61 2.31 -2.04
C LEU A 12 8.40 1.93 -1.18
N PRO A 13 7.78 0.74 -1.32
CA PRO A 13 6.68 0.34 -0.43
C PRO A 13 7.10 0.27 1.04
N VAL A 14 8.34 -0.16 1.33
CA VAL A 14 8.88 -0.20 2.70
C VAL A 14 9.03 1.22 3.23
N LEU A 15 9.62 2.12 2.44
CA LEU A 15 9.77 3.53 2.80
C LEU A 15 8.41 4.19 3.08
N VAL A 16 7.41 3.92 2.24
CA VAL A 16 6.03 4.41 2.44
C VAL A 16 5.50 4.00 3.81
N VAL A 17 5.60 2.73 4.19
CA VAL A 17 5.10 2.25 5.49
C VAL A 17 5.83 2.93 6.65
N ILE A 18 7.15 3.09 6.56
CA ILE A 18 7.95 3.78 7.58
C ILE A 18 7.50 5.24 7.71
N LEU A 19 7.33 5.94 6.60
CA LEU A 19 6.91 7.34 6.59
C LEU A 19 5.47 7.54 7.06
N VAL A 20 4.55 6.65 6.70
CA VAL A 20 3.18 6.65 7.24
C VAL A 20 3.19 6.39 8.75
N GLY A 21 4.01 5.43 9.20
CA GLY A 21 4.19 5.15 10.63
C GLY A 21 4.71 6.36 11.40
N TYR A 22 5.72 7.06 10.87
CA TYR A 22 6.20 8.32 11.44
C TYR A 22 5.14 9.42 11.40
N TRP A 23 4.47 9.59 10.26
CA TRP A 23 3.45 10.61 10.09
C TRP A 23 2.32 10.43 11.12
N MET A 24 1.76 9.23 11.22
CA MET A 24 0.70 8.91 12.18
C MET A 24 1.18 8.87 13.63
N GLY A 25 2.41 8.41 13.86
CA GLY A 25 2.96 8.20 15.20
C GLY A 25 3.51 9.45 15.87
N SER A 26 3.99 10.43 15.09
CA SER A 26 4.66 11.62 15.65
C SER A 26 4.54 12.89 14.82
N GLY A 27 4.10 12.80 13.56
CA GLY A 27 4.08 13.95 12.64
C GLY A 27 2.70 14.60 12.44
N LEU A 28 1.62 13.99 12.91
CA LEU A 28 0.25 14.36 12.55
C LEU A 28 -0.29 15.52 13.39
N THR A 29 -0.51 16.67 12.76
CA THR A 29 -1.03 17.88 13.41
C THR A 29 -2.30 18.37 12.72
N ALA A 30 -3.27 18.85 13.49
CA ALA A 30 -4.47 19.51 12.99
C ALA A 30 -4.38 21.03 13.25
N TYR A 31 -4.84 21.83 12.29
CA TYR A 31 -4.78 23.28 12.30
C TYR A 31 -6.21 23.84 12.20
N ALA A 32 -6.55 24.72 13.14
CA ALA A 32 -7.85 25.42 13.15
C ALA A 32 -7.61 26.93 13.21
N VAL A 33 -8.43 27.69 12.50
CA VAL A 33 -8.35 29.17 12.49
C VAL A 33 -9.54 29.73 13.27
N THR A 34 -9.29 30.54 14.29
CA THR A 34 -10.32 31.25 15.06
C THR A 34 -9.88 32.71 15.20
N ASP A 35 -10.73 33.65 14.77
CA ASP A 35 -10.45 35.10 14.80
C ASP A 35 -9.11 35.50 14.16
N GLY A 36 -8.71 34.78 13.10
CA GLY A 36 -7.44 35.01 12.40
C GLY A 36 -6.21 34.39 13.06
N VAL A 37 -6.36 33.76 14.24
CA VAL A 37 -5.28 33.03 14.94
C VAL A 37 -5.36 31.54 14.58
N VAL A 38 -4.22 30.97 14.20
CA VAL A 38 -4.08 29.55 13.87
C VAL A 38 -3.64 28.78 15.11
N THR A 39 -4.46 27.83 15.54
CA THR A 39 -4.14 26.87 16.60
C THR A 39 -3.70 25.54 15.99
N ALA A 40 -2.50 25.09 16.34
CA ALA A 40 -1.99 23.77 15.99
C ALA A 40 -2.23 22.79 17.16
N LYS A 41 -2.80 21.62 16.86
CA LYS A 41 -3.06 20.55 17.82
C LYS A 41 -2.38 19.27 17.34
N ASP A 42 -1.48 18.74 18.15
CA ASP A 42 -0.91 17.41 17.92
C ASP A 42 -2.02 16.34 18.03
N THR A 43 -2.12 15.51 17.01
CA THR A 43 -3.09 14.40 16.91
C THR A 43 -2.39 13.06 16.61
N SER A 44 -1.08 13.05 16.73
CA SER A 44 -0.25 11.88 16.46
C SER A 44 -0.27 10.86 17.60
N GLY A 45 0.28 9.69 17.31
CA GLY A 45 0.36 8.56 18.23
C GLY A 45 -0.68 7.49 17.94
N PHE A 46 -0.59 6.38 18.65
CA PHE A 46 -1.47 5.23 18.47
C PHE A 46 -2.16 4.90 19.79
N SER A 47 -3.46 4.65 19.71
CA SER A 47 -4.27 4.22 20.85
C SER A 47 -5.31 3.22 20.37
N TRP A 48 -5.64 2.25 21.22
CA TRP A 48 -6.80 1.36 21.01
C TRP A 48 -7.84 1.54 22.12
N SER A 49 -7.67 2.55 22.98
CA SER A 49 -8.61 2.90 24.04
C SER A 49 -9.93 3.40 23.44
N HIS A 50 -11.03 3.11 24.12
CA HIS A 50 -12.37 3.56 23.69
C HIS A 50 -12.48 5.09 23.75
N GLY A 51 -13.03 5.69 22.68
CA GLY A 51 -13.24 7.13 22.54
C GLY A 51 -11.97 7.94 22.24
N ASP A 52 -10.82 7.29 22.03
CA ASP A 52 -9.57 7.97 21.70
C ASP A 52 -9.42 8.12 20.18
N ALA A 53 -9.37 9.37 19.69
CA ALA A 53 -9.26 9.69 18.28
C ALA A 53 -8.01 9.07 17.61
N ARG A 54 -6.96 8.76 18.38
CA ARG A 54 -5.74 8.12 17.87
C ARG A 54 -5.97 6.67 17.40
N VAL A 55 -7.15 6.10 17.62
CA VAL A 55 -7.53 4.83 16.98
C VAL A 55 -7.58 4.94 15.46
N PHE A 56 -7.92 6.12 14.93
CA PHE A 56 -7.89 6.38 13.48
C PHE A 56 -6.51 6.15 12.87
N ASN A 57 -5.44 6.50 13.59
CA ASN A 57 -4.06 6.48 13.08
C ASN A 57 -3.60 5.05 12.70
N TRP A 58 -4.25 4.02 13.24
CA TRP A 58 -4.05 2.63 12.80
C TRP A 58 -4.54 2.38 11.37
N HIS A 59 -5.57 3.07 10.90
CA HIS A 59 -6.14 2.89 9.57
C HIS A 59 -5.10 3.11 8.46
N PRO A 60 -4.49 4.31 8.28
CA PRO A 60 -3.50 4.51 7.21
C PRO A 60 -2.23 3.66 7.40
N LEU A 61 -1.81 3.38 8.63
CA LEU A 61 -0.66 2.49 8.87
C LEU A 61 -0.93 1.06 8.40
N LEU A 62 -2.07 0.48 8.78
CA LEU A 62 -2.44 -0.88 8.40
C LEU A 62 -2.81 -0.97 6.92
N MET A 63 -3.45 0.05 6.34
CA MET A 63 -3.71 0.11 4.90
C MET A 63 -2.42 0.18 4.09
N SER A 64 -1.44 1.00 4.49
CA SER A 64 -0.15 1.07 3.80
C SER A 64 0.65 -0.23 3.95
N PHE A 65 0.71 -0.81 5.15
CA PHE A 65 1.37 -2.10 5.34
C PHE A 65 0.73 -3.22 4.51
N GLY A 66 -0.60 -3.36 4.59
CA GLY A 66 -1.28 -4.47 3.95
C GLY A 66 -1.43 -4.32 2.44
N PHE A 67 -1.92 -3.15 1.99
CA PHE A 67 -2.25 -2.94 0.58
C PHE A 67 -1.15 -2.26 -0.23
N VAL A 68 -0.18 -1.57 0.36
CA VAL A 68 1.00 -1.09 -0.40
C VAL A 68 2.14 -2.08 -0.28
N PHE A 69 2.64 -2.34 0.93
CA PHE A 69 3.79 -3.23 1.09
C PHE A 69 3.45 -4.68 0.75
N CYS A 70 2.59 -5.36 1.53
CA CYS A 70 2.36 -6.80 1.34
C CYS A 70 1.83 -7.14 -0.05
N SER A 71 0.88 -6.36 -0.59
CA SER A 71 0.29 -6.64 -1.90
C SER A 71 1.31 -6.49 -3.06
N MET A 72 2.15 -5.45 -3.04
CA MET A 72 3.15 -5.22 -4.10
C MET A 72 4.29 -6.23 -3.99
N GLN A 73 4.71 -6.59 -2.76
CA GLN A 73 5.69 -7.66 -2.55
C GLN A 73 5.15 -9.03 -3.01
N ALA A 74 3.88 -9.32 -2.77
CA ALA A 74 3.23 -10.53 -3.24
C ALA A 74 3.22 -10.60 -4.77
N ALA A 75 2.90 -9.50 -5.47
CA ALA A 75 2.91 -9.43 -6.93
C ALA A 75 4.31 -9.68 -7.53
N LEU A 76 5.38 -9.30 -6.82
CA LEU A 76 6.77 -9.53 -7.23
C LEU A 76 7.31 -10.92 -6.87
N ALA A 77 6.60 -11.72 -6.06
CA ALA A 77 7.12 -12.96 -5.51
C ALA A 77 7.61 -13.95 -6.58
N TYR A 78 6.95 -14.03 -7.73
CA TYR A 78 7.37 -14.92 -8.84
C TYR A 78 8.49 -14.36 -9.71
N ILE A 79 8.82 -13.08 -9.59
CA ILE A 79 9.82 -12.39 -10.40
C ILE A 79 11.13 -12.23 -9.64
N SER A 80 11.04 -11.87 -8.36
CA SER A 80 12.20 -11.44 -7.58
C SER A 80 12.76 -12.50 -6.63
N LEU A 81 11.96 -13.50 -6.23
CA LEU A 81 12.40 -14.50 -5.27
C LEU A 81 13.04 -15.71 -5.97
N PRO A 82 14.21 -16.18 -5.51
CA PRO A 82 14.96 -17.26 -6.17
C PRO A 82 14.45 -18.67 -5.84
N PHE A 83 13.28 -18.80 -5.18
CA PHE A 83 12.77 -20.10 -4.77
C PHE A 83 11.99 -20.82 -5.87
N ILE A 84 11.76 -22.12 -5.68
CA ILE A 84 10.95 -22.92 -6.59
C ILE A 84 9.51 -22.40 -6.67
N HIS A 85 8.85 -22.62 -7.81
CA HIS A 85 7.50 -22.11 -8.08
C HIS A 85 6.47 -22.39 -6.96
N ALA A 86 6.51 -23.58 -6.36
CA ALA A 86 5.61 -23.96 -5.27
C ALA A 86 5.82 -23.11 -4.00
N VAL A 87 7.06 -22.72 -3.69
CA VAL A 87 7.40 -21.86 -2.56
C VAL A 87 6.97 -20.42 -2.85
N ASN A 88 7.33 -19.89 -4.03
CA ASN A 88 6.91 -18.54 -4.44
C ASN A 88 5.38 -18.40 -4.46
N LYS A 89 4.65 -19.45 -4.85
CA LYS A 89 3.18 -19.49 -4.77
C LYS A 89 2.65 -19.34 -3.35
N ARG A 90 3.24 -20.06 -2.39
CA ARG A 90 2.85 -19.96 -0.98
C ARG A 90 3.17 -18.57 -0.43
N ILE A 91 4.32 -18.01 -0.77
CA ILE A 91 4.70 -16.65 -0.35
C ILE A 91 3.72 -15.62 -0.92
N HIS A 92 3.42 -15.67 -2.22
CA HIS A 92 2.44 -14.81 -2.88
C HIS A 92 1.07 -14.88 -2.18
N LEU A 93 0.57 -16.09 -1.95
CA LEU A 93 -0.71 -16.32 -1.29
C LEU A 93 -0.72 -15.76 0.14
N SER A 94 0.30 -16.09 0.93
CA SER A 94 0.42 -15.68 2.33
C SER A 94 0.58 -14.18 2.50
N LEU A 95 1.34 -13.52 1.62
CA LEU A 95 1.51 -12.05 1.67
C LEU A 95 0.21 -11.33 1.32
N HIS A 96 -0.55 -11.79 0.31
CA HIS A 96 -1.88 -11.21 0.06
C HIS A 96 -2.86 -11.48 1.20
N ALA A 97 -2.80 -12.65 1.83
CA ALA A 97 -3.64 -12.96 2.99
C ALA A 97 -3.30 -12.06 4.20
N LEU A 98 -2.01 -11.92 4.52
CA LEU A 98 -1.53 -11.01 5.56
C LEU A 98 -1.94 -9.57 5.27
N GLY A 99 -1.80 -9.13 4.01
CA GLY A 99 -2.18 -7.80 3.59
C GLY A 99 -3.68 -7.54 3.73
N PHE A 100 -4.51 -8.51 3.36
CA PHE A 100 -5.95 -8.43 3.52
C PHE A 100 -6.36 -8.37 4.99
N LEU A 101 -5.81 -9.23 5.86
CA LEU A 101 -6.09 -9.21 7.29
C LEU A 101 -5.69 -7.87 7.92
N SER A 102 -4.54 -7.33 7.54
CA SER A 102 -4.11 -6.00 7.99
C SER A 102 -5.09 -4.91 7.54
N ALA A 103 -5.52 -4.92 6.28
CA ALA A 103 -6.50 -3.96 5.77
C ALA A 103 -7.85 -4.06 6.47
N VAL A 104 -8.33 -5.27 6.79
CA VAL A 104 -9.55 -5.47 7.59
C VAL A 104 -9.41 -4.85 8.97
N LEU A 105 -8.27 -5.05 9.65
CA LEU A 105 -8.01 -4.40 10.94
C LEU A 105 -7.96 -2.86 10.83
N GLY A 106 -7.38 -2.34 9.74
CA GLY A 106 -7.41 -0.91 9.44
C GLY A 106 -8.82 -0.38 9.19
N ALA A 107 -9.68 -1.17 8.53
CA ALA A 107 -11.09 -0.83 8.34
C ALA A 107 -11.85 -0.81 9.68
N VAL A 108 -11.64 -1.82 10.53
CA VAL A 108 -12.20 -1.86 11.88
C VAL A 108 -11.80 -0.61 12.67
N ALA A 109 -10.55 -0.17 12.57
CA ALA A 109 -10.08 1.04 13.25
C ALA A 109 -10.84 2.31 12.82
N VAL A 110 -11.08 2.51 11.51
CA VAL A 110 -11.80 3.70 11.03
C VAL A 110 -13.31 3.65 11.29
N PHE A 111 -13.95 2.48 11.16
CA PHE A 111 -15.35 2.31 11.54
C PHE A 111 -15.56 2.55 13.03
N ARG A 112 -14.63 2.06 13.87
CA ARG A 112 -14.65 2.31 15.30
C ARG A 112 -14.47 3.80 15.61
N PHE A 113 -13.49 4.45 15.00
CA PHE A 113 -13.28 5.89 15.12
C PHE A 113 -14.57 6.67 14.80
N HIS A 114 -15.20 6.39 13.65
CA HIS A 114 -16.42 7.09 13.29
C HIS A 114 -17.57 6.84 14.26
N ASN A 115 -17.80 5.58 14.65
CA ASN A 115 -18.90 5.22 15.54
C ASN A 115 -18.73 5.80 16.95
N GLU A 116 -17.52 5.78 17.50
CA GLU A 116 -17.23 6.31 18.84
C GLU A 116 -17.24 7.84 18.88
N HIS A 117 -17.07 8.51 17.73
CA HIS A 117 -17.09 9.97 17.61
C HIS A 117 -18.34 10.52 16.90
N SER A 118 -19.37 9.70 16.67
CA SER A 118 -20.63 10.09 15.99
C SER A 118 -20.42 10.73 14.60
N ILE A 119 -19.43 10.23 13.85
CA ILE A 119 -19.16 10.63 12.46
C ILE A 119 -19.91 9.67 11.54
N THR A 120 -20.57 10.19 10.51
CA THR A 120 -21.25 9.37 9.51
C THR A 120 -20.24 8.51 8.75
N ASN A 121 -20.54 7.22 8.59
CA ASN A 121 -19.71 6.32 7.78
C ASN A 121 -20.03 6.41 6.29
N LEU A 122 -19.05 6.07 5.44
CA LEU A 122 -19.22 5.82 4.01
C LEU A 122 -19.80 7.00 3.17
N TYR A 123 -19.53 8.25 3.54
CA TYR A 123 -19.99 9.42 2.76
C TYR A 123 -18.97 9.92 1.73
N SER A 124 -17.69 9.57 1.87
CA SER A 124 -16.62 10.10 1.01
C SER A 124 -16.30 9.18 -0.17
N LEU A 125 -15.78 9.73 -1.27
CA LEU A 125 -15.32 8.92 -2.40
C LEU A 125 -14.23 7.92 -1.98
N HIS A 126 -13.30 8.35 -1.11
CA HIS A 126 -12.27 7.48 -0.53
C HIS A 126 -12.90 6.23 0.10
N SER A 127 -13.96 6.40 0.90
CA SER A 127 -14.62 5.29 1.58
C SER A 127 -15.38 4.34 0.63
N TRP A 128 -15.96 4.85 -0.46
CA TRP A 128 -16.60 4.02 -1.50
C TRP A 128 -15.58 3.21 -2.29
N LEU A 129 -14.47 3.84 -2.67
CA LEU A 129 -13.34 3.16 -3.32
C LEU A 129 -12.74 2.11 -2.37
N GLY A 130 -12.52 2.45 -1.11
CA GLY A 130 -11.95 1.54 -0.10
C GLY A 130 -12.81 0.32 0.16
N LEU A 131 -14.13 0.48 0.30
CA LEU A 131 -15.05 -0.66 0.44
C LEU A 131 -15.06 -1.52 -0.82
N SER A 132 -15.05 -0.90 -2.00
CA SER A 132 -14.96 -1.62 -3.28
C SER A 132 -13.67 -2.43 -3.39
N VAL A 133 -12.53 -1.85 -2.99
CA VAL A 133 -11.23 -2.54 -2.94
C VAL A 133 -11.29 -3.74 -2.00
N LEU A 134 -11.84 -3.60 -0.78
CA LEU A 134 -11.95 -4.71 0.16
C LEU A 134 -12.77 -5.87 -0.42
N ILE A 135 -13.90 -5.58 -1.05
CA ILE A 135 -14.77 -6.58 -1.68
C ILE A 135 -14.07 -7.26 -2.86
N LEU A 136 -13.52 -6.46 -3.79
CA LEU A 136 -12.83 -6.97 -4.98
C LEU A 136 -11.60 -7.79 -4.62
N PHE A 137 -10.78 -7.32 -3.67
CA PHE A 137 -9.60 -8.04 -3.20
C PHE A 137 -9.99 -9.36 -2.56
N SER A 138 -11.04 -9.39 -1.72
CA SER A 138 -11.55 -10.61 -1.09
C SER A 138 -12.00 -11.64 -2.12
N ALA A 139 -12.86 -11.22 -3.05
CA ALA A 139 -13.38 -12.07 -4.10
C ALA A 139 -12.25 -12.59 -5.01
N HIS A 140 -11.31 -11.72 -5.37
CA HIS A 140 -10.17 -12.07 -6.19
C HIS A 140 -9.23 -13.06 -5.49
N TRP A 141 -8.92 -12.85 -4.21
CA TRP A 141 -8.07 -13.73 -3.43
C TRP A 141 -8.71 -15.12 -3.26
N LEU A 142 -10.00 -15.19 -2.89
CA LEU A 142 -10.73 -16.45 -2.74
C LEU A 142 -10.87 -17.21 -4.08
N GLY A 143 -11.26 -16.52 -5.16
CA GLY A 143 -11.35 -17.14 -6.48
C GLY A 143 -10.00 -17.66 -6.96
N SER A 144 -8.94 -16.88 -6.78
CA SER A 144 -7.58 -17.28 -7.15
C SER A 144 -7.07 -18.44 -6.30
N PHE A 145 -7.43 -18.50 -5.02
CA PHE A 145 -7.12 -19.63 -4.15
C PHE A 145 -7.73 -20.93 -4.68
N ILE A 146 -9.04 -20.90 -5.00
CA ILE A 146 -9.77 -22.07 -5.53
C ILE A 146 -9.15 -22.56 -6.85
N VAL A 147 -8.82 -21.63 -7.76
CA VAL A 147 -8.28 -21.95 -9.08
C VAL A 147 -6.82 -22.41 -9.04
N PHE A 148 -5.94 -21.70 -8.31
CA PHE A 148 -4.48 -21.88 -8.40
C PHE A 148 -3.83 -22.63 -7.24
N PHE A 149 -4.55 -22.82 -6.13
CA PHE A 149 -4.01 -23.43 -4.91
C PHE A 149 -4.80 -24.67 -4.46
N TYR A 150 -6.03 -24.53 -3.95
CA TYR A 150 -6.82 -25.64 -3.44
C TYR A 150 -8.34 -25.39 -3.58
N PRO A 151 -9.14 -26.33 -4.12
CA PRO A 151 -8.76 -27.68 -4.58
C PRO A 151 -7.87 -27.68 -5.84
N GLY A 152 -7.79 -26.54 -6.54
CA GLY A 152 -6.95 -26.36 -7.72
C GLY A 152 -7.65 -26.85 -8.98
N ALA A 153 -7.79 -25.97 -9.97
CA ALA A 153 -8.42 -26.31 -11.25
C ALA A 153 -7.50 -27.15 -12.16
N GLU A 154 -8.05 -27.72 -13.22
CA GLU A 154 -7.26 -28.40 -14.24
C GLU A 154 -6.23 -27.46 -14.91
N LYS A 155 -5.21 -28.05 -15.54
CA LYS A 155 -4.10 -27.27 -16.13
C LYS A 155 -4.60 -26.29 -17.21
N ASN A 156 -5.53 -26.73 -18.07
CA ASN A 156 -6.08 -25.91 -19.14
C ASN A 156 -6.87 -24.71 -18.62
N VAL A 157 -7.67 -24.93 -17.57
CA VAL A 157 -8.45 -23.87 -16.90
C VAL A 157 -7.51 -22.85 -16.26
N ARG A 158 -6.49 -23.31 -15.53
CA ARG A 158 -5.47 -22.41 -14.94
C ARG A 158 -4.75 -21.58 -15.99
N ALA A 159 -4.35 -22.19 -17.11
CA ALA A 159 -3.69 -21.49 -18.20
C ALA A 159 -4.59 -20.42 -18.83
N SER A 160 -5.89 -20.70 -18.99
CA SER A 160 -6.87 -19.75 -19.52
C SER A 160 -7.16 -18.60 -18.55
N ILE A 161 -7.24 -18.86 -17.23
CA ILE A 161 -7.55 -17.86 -16.21
C ILE A 161 -6.34 -17.00 -15.82
N ALA A 162 -5.11 -17.52 -15.93
CA ALA A 162 -3.88 -16.82 -15.55
C ALA A 162 -3.75 -15.37 -16.07
N PRO A 163 -3.99 -15.05 -17.36
CA PRO A 163 -3.91 -13.66 -17.84
C PRO A 163 -4.93 -12.75 -17.17
N TYR A 164 -6.15 -13.23 -16.91
CA TYR A 164 -7.18 -12.47 -16.21
C TYR A 164 -6.83 -12.26 -14.74
N HIS A 165 -6.27 -13.28 -14.08
CA HIS A 165 -5.79 -13.15 -12.70
C HIS A 165 -4.75 -12.03 -12.57
N ILE A 166 -3.75 -12.01 -13.46
CA ILE A 166 -2.72 -10.97 -13.48
C ILE A 166 -3.33 -9.59 -13.77
N GLY A 167 -4.17 -9.49 -14.80
CA GLY A 167 -4.80 -8.22 -15.19
C GLY A 167 -5.66 -7.63 -14.07
N ILE A 168 -6.57 -8.43 -13.50
CA ILE A 168 -7.46 -8.00 -12.41
C ILE A 168 -6.64 -7.67 -11.16
N GLY A 169 -5.64 -8.48 -10.82
CA GLY A 169 -4.77 -8.23 -9.66
C GLY A 169 -4.05 -6.88 -9.77
N LEU A 170 -3.50 -6.55 -10.95
CA LEU A 170 -2.87 -5.25 -11.19
C LEU A 170 -3.87 -4.10 -11.17
N SER A 171 -5.07 -4.28 -11.71
CA SER A 171 -6.15 -3.28 -11.63
C SER A 171 -6.56 -3.00 -10.18
N ILE A 172 -6.66 -4.04 -9.34
CA ILE A 172 -6.96 -3.88 -7.92
C ILE A 172 -5.84 -3.10 -7.21
N ILE A 173 -4.56 -3.40 -7.48
CA ILE A 173 -3.44 -2.62 -6.91
C ILE A 173 -3.48 -1.16 -7.38
N GLY A 174 -3.84 -0.89 -8.64
CA GLY A 174 -4.07 0.47 -9.12
C GLY A 174 -5.19 1.19 -8.36
N LEU A 175 -6.31 0.50 -8.10
CA LEU A 175 -7.42 1.04 -7.34
C LEU A 175 -7.07 1.28 -5.86
N VAL A 176 -6.25 0.41 -5.26
CA VAL A 176 -5.66 0.61 -3.93
C VAL A 176 -4.90 1.93 -3.88
N VAL A 177 -4.02 2.19 -4.86
CA VAL A 177 -3.20 3.40 -4.92
C VAL A 177 -4.08 4.64 -5.01
N ALA A 178 -5.07 4.66 -5.91
CA ALA A 178 -6.02 5.75 -6.02
C ALA A 178 -6.82 5.97 -4.71
N THR A 179 -7.19 4.88 -4.02
CA THR A 179 -7.89 4.95 -2.74
C THR A 179 -7.01 5.57 -1.65
N ILE A 180 -5.73 5.19 -1.59
CA ILE A 180 -4.76 5.72 -0.61
C ILE A 180 -4.49 7.20 -0.89
N GLU A 181 -4.29 7.59 -2.14
CA GLU A 181 -4.12 8.99 -2.52
C GLU A 181 -5.33 9.84 -2.10
N ALA A 182 -6.55 9.36 -2.35
CA ALA A 182 -7.77 10.01 -1.90
C ALA A 182 -7.85 10.12 -0.37
N GLY A 183 -7.42 9.09 0.37
CA GLY A 183 -7.41 9.09 1.84
C GLY A 183 -6.36 10.03 2.43
N ILE A 184 -5.17 10.12 1.82
CA ILE A 184 -4.14 11.10 2.19
C ILE A 184 -4.68 12.52 1.99
N LEU A 185 -5.25 12.79 0.82
CA LEU A 185 -5.84 14.10 0.51
C LEU A 185 -6.95 14.47 1.49
N GLU A 186 -7.87 13.54 1.76
CA GLU A 186 -8.96 13.73 2.71
C GLU A 186 -8.43 14.03 4.13
N LYS A 187 -7.43 13.28 4.59
CA LYS A 187 -6.83 13.51 5.91
C LYS A 187 -6.12 14.86 6.02
N LEU A 188 -5.38 15.26 4.99
CA LEU A 188 -4.74 16.57 4.93
C LEU A 188 -5.76 17.71 4.92
N ALA A 189 -6.87 17.53 4.20
CA ALA A 189 -7.97 18.49 4.17
C ALA A 189 -8.64 18.62 5.55
N PHE A 190 -8.95 17.51 6.24
CA PHE A 190 -9.53 17.54 7.58
C PHE A 190 -8.62 18.16 8.63
N ASN A 191 -7.31 17.98 8.47
CA ASN A 191 -6.32 18.59 9.36
C ASN A 191 -6.09 20.07 9.03
N GLY A 192 -6.59 20.60 7.92
CA GLY A 192 -6.38 22.01 7.53
C GLY A 192 -4.91 22.39 7.36
N SER A 193 -4.04 21.42 7.08
CA SER A 193 -2.58 21.62 7.12
C SER A 193 -1.97 22.15 5.82
N CYS A 194 -2.73 22.06 4.73
CA CYS A 194 -2.35 22.59 3.43
C CYS A 194 -3.04 23.94 3.20
N ASN A 195 -2.27 25.00 2.91
CA ASN A 195 -2.76 26.36 2.67
C ASN A 195 -3.30 27.07 3.94
N VAL A 196 -2.51 27.06 5.01
CA VAL A 196 -2.80 27.75 6.27
C VAL A 196 -2.66 29.26 6.10
N ASN A 197 -3.66 30.01 6.57
CA ASN A 197 -3.71 31.47 6.55
C ASN A 197 -4.12 31.99 7.93
N GLY A 198 -3.40 32.98 8.47
CA GLY A 198 -3.67 33.58 9.78
C GLY A 198 -2.38 33.87 10.56
N GLU A 199 -2.47 34.04 11.88
CA GLU A 199 -1.33 34.18 12.77
C GLU A 199 -0.96 32.84 13.39
N LEU A 200 0.23 32.33 13.08
CA LEU A 200 0.78 31.09 13.61
C LEU A 200 2.06 31.40 14.40
N ASN A 201 2.06 31.10 15.70
CA ASN A 201 3.19 31.38 16.60
C ASN A 201 3.67 32.84 16.56
N GLY A 202 2.74 33.81 16.58
CA GLY A 202 3.05 35.24 16.54
C GLY A 202 3.50 35.77 15.18
N LYS A 203 3.40 34.98 14.11
CA LYS A 203 3.75 35.37 12.74
C LYS A 203 2.56 35.22 11.81
N THR A 204 2.26 36.26 11.05
CA THR A 204 1.27 36.16 9.96
C THR A 204 1.80 35.24 8.87
N VAL A 205 1.06 34.17 8.59
CA VAL A 205 1.30 33.22 7.51
C VAL A 205 0.19 33.31 6.47
N LYS A 206 0.55 33.16 5.20
CA LYS A 206 -0.38 33.14 4.07
C LYS A 206 0.06 32.03 3.11
N GLY A 207 -0.84 31.11 2.78
CA GLY A 207 -0.52 29.97 1.91
C GLY A 207 0.49 29.00 2.50
N TYR A 208 0.60 28.92 3.84
CA TYR A 208 1.62 28.10 4.47
C TYR A 208 1.30 26.61 4.35
N MET A 209 2.29 25.82 3.92
CA MET A 209 2.23 24.37 3.93
C MET A 209 2.92 23.86 5.18
N ALA A 210 2.15 23.32 6.12
CA ALA A 210 2.71 22.72 7.32
C ALA A 210 3.54 21.47 6.99
N SER A 211 4.41 21.07 7.92
CA SER A 211 5.31 19.92 7.73
C SER A 211 4.55 18.62 7.50
N ASP A 212 3.40 18.42 8.15
CA ASP A 212 2.54 17.26 7.95
C ASP A 212 1.89 17.26 6.56
N CYS A 213 1.54 18.44 6.01
CA CYS A 213 1.08 18.58 4.63
C CYS A 213 2.16 18.21 3.62
N VAL A 214 3.39 18.69 3.80
CA VAL A 214 4.51 18.33 2.93
C VAL A 214 4.79 16.83 3.00
N LEU A 215 4.83 16.26 4.20
CA LEU A 215 5.06 14.84 4.41
C LEU A 215 3.97 13.96 3.78
N GLY A 216 2.70 14.30 3.99
CA GLY A 216 1.58 13.58 3.39
C GLY A 216 1.61 13.57 1.87
N ASN A 217 1.91 14.73 1.24
CA ASN A 217 2.07 14.82 -0.21
C ASN A 217 3.25 13.98 -0.73
N VAL A 218 4.40 14.01 -0.02
CA VAL A 218 5.57 13.19 -0.37
C VAL A 218 5.23 11.70 -0.28
N ILE A 219 4.52 11.27 0.76
CA ILE A 219 4.04 9.88 0.89
C ILE A 219 3.14 9.52 -0.30
N GLY A 220 2.19 10.39 -0.67
CA GLY A 220 1.32 10.18 -1.83
C GLY A 220 2.11 9.96 -3.12
N LEU A 221 3.11 10.82 -3.39
CA LEU A 221 4.00 10.67 -4.55
C LEU A 221 4.81 9.36 -4.51
N LEU A 222 5.29 8.95 -3.33
CA LEU A 222 6.00 7.68 -3.16
C LEU A 222 5.11 6.46 -3.37
N VAL A 223 3.83 6.53 -2.99
CA VAL A 223 2.84 5.48 -3.29
C VAL A 223 2.62 5.36 -4.80
N ALA A 224 2.43 6.48 -5.51
CA ALA A 224 2.31 6.50 -6.97
C ALA A 224 3.57 5.93 -7.65
N LEU A 225 4.75 6.35 -7.21
CA LEU A 225 6.03 5.84 -7.73
C LEU A 225 6.23 4.35 -7.45
N SER A 226 5.72 3.85 -6.32
CA SER A 226 5.75 2.42 -6.00
C SER A 226 4.97 1.59 -7.02
N LEU A 227 3.78 2.08 -7.44
CA LEU A 227 2.99 1.46 -8.50
C LEU A 227 3.73 1.47 -9.84
N VAL A 228 4.30 2.61 -10.21
CA VAL A 228 5.08 2.73 -11.46
C VAL A 228 6.25 1.76 -11.45
N ALA A 229 7.02 1.70 -10.36
CA ALA A 229 8.14 0.78 -10.21
C ALA A 229 7.67 -0.69 -10.32
N LEU A 230 6.58 -1.06 -9.65
CA LEU A 230 5.98 -2.40 -9.75
C LEU A 230 5.63 -2.76 -11.20
N VAL A 231 4.86 -1.91 -11.88
CA VAL A 231 4.40 -2.15 -13.26
C VAL A 231 5.59 -2.24 -14.21
N VAL A 232 6.57 -1.34 -14.10
CA VAL A 232 7.79 -1.36 -14.91
C VAL A 232 8.61 -2.62 -14.66
N THR A 233 8.75 -3.07 -13.41
CA THR A 233 9.45 -4.31 -13.07
C THR A 233 8.75 -5.54 -13.67
N ILE A 234 7.42 -5.63 -13.56
CA ILE A 234 6.63 -6.72 -14.16
C ILE A 234 6.74 -6.69 -15.69
N TRP A 235 6.63 -5.51 -16.29
CA TRP A 235 6.76 -5.32 -17.73
C TRP A 235 8.12 -5.79 -18.25
N HIS A 236 9.20 -5.35 -17.60
CA HIS A 236 10.56 -5.77 -17.96
C HIS A 236 10.73 -7.28 -17.81
N ALA A 237 10.24 -7.89 -16.72
CA ALA A 237 10.35 -9.33 -16.51
C ALA A 237 9.65 -10.14 -17.61
N LYS A 238 8.52 -9.63 -18.14
CA LYS A 238 7.76 -10.30 -19.21
C LYS A 238 8.39 -10.13 -20.60
N HIS A 239 9.09 -9.02 -20.86
CA HIS A 239 9.67 -8.69 -22.17
C HIS A 239 11.20 -8.83 -22.23
N GLN A 240 11.81 -9.60 -21.32
CA GLN A 240 13.22 -9.96 -21.50
C GLN A 240 13.36 -10.95 -22.65
N GLU A 241 14.32 -10.70 -23.54
CA GLU A 241 14.64 -11.64 -24.60
C GLU A 241 15.13 -12.98 -24.03
N PRO A 242 14.71 -14.12 -24.62
CA PRO A 242 15.01 -15.46 -24.11
C PRO A 242 16.51 -15.76 -23.94
N ALA A 243 17.39 -15.04 -24.64
CA ALA A 243 18.85 -15.22 -24.58
C ALA A 243 19.51 -14.92 -23.22
N LYS A 244 18.82 -14.22 -22.29
CA LYS A 244 19.33 -13.95 -20.93
C LYS A 244 18.87 -14.97 -19.88
N GLN A 245 17.78 -15.69 -20.12
CA GLN A 245 17.27 -16.69 -19.17
C GLN A 245 18.18 -17.92 -19.11
N ASP A 246 18.72 -18.37 -20.25
CA ASP A 246 19.68 -19.47 -20.30
C ASP A 246 21.00 -19.14 -19.59
N LYS A 247 21.50 -17.91 -19.69
CA LYS A 247 22.77 -17.51 -19.03
C LYS A 247 22.64 -17.44 -17.50
N ALA A 248 21.49 -17.02 -16.97
CA ALA A 248 21.26 -16.98 -15.53
C ALA A 248 21.12 -18.39 -14.95
N GLN A 249 20.46 -19.30 -15.67
CA GLN A 249 20.28 -20.69 -15.24
C GLN A 249 21.58 -21.51 -15.37
N PHE A 250 22.39 -21.25 -16.40
CA PHE A 250 23.70 -21.86 -16.60
C PHE A 250 24.72 -21.39 -15.57
N SER A 251 24.72 -20.10 -15.19
CA SER A 251 25.62 -19.56 -14.16
C SER A 251 25.31 -20.12 -12.76
N ILE A 252 24.03 -20.37 -12.44
CA ILE A 252 23.63 -21.00 -11.18
C ILE A 252 23.98 -22.49 -11.19
N GLY A 253 23.81 -23.19 -12.32
CA GLY A 253 24.18 -24.59 -12.47
C GLY A 253 25.70 -24.86 -12.36
N LEU A 254 26.54 -23.95 -12.85
CA LEU A 254 28.01 -24.04 -12.71
C LEU A 254 28.51 -23.81 -11.29
N THR A 255 27.79 -23.04 -10.47
CA THR A 255 28.19 -22.76 -9.08
C THR A 255 27.89 -23.96 -8.17
N VAL A 256 26.85 -24.75 -8.48
CA VAL A 256 26.47 -25.95 -7.71
C VAL A 256 27.40 -27.14 -8.00
N HIS A 257 28.01 -27.21 -9.19
CA HIS A 257 28.88 -28.32 -9.57
C HIS A 257 30.34 -28.22 -9.08
N HIS A 258 30.76 -27.10 -8.49
CA HIS A 258 32.14 -26.89 -8.02
C HIS A 258 32.31 -26.98 -6.50
N SER A 259 31.29 -27.40 -5.75
CA SER A 259 31.32 -27.56 -4.29
C SER A 259 31.21 -29.02 -3.81
N LEU A 260 31.38 -29.98 -4.72
CA LEU A 260 31.48 -31.41 -4.40
C LEU A 260 32.78 -31.97 -4.99
N HIS A 261 33.88 -31.74 -4.30
CA HIS A 261 35.11 -32.52 -4.40
C HIS A 261 35.69 -32.70 -3.00
#